data_AF-A0A939XQ70-F1
#
_entry.id   AF-A0A939XQ70-F1
#
_cell.length_a   1.000
_cell.length_b   1.000
_cell.length_c   1.000
_cell.angle_alpha   90.00
_cell.angle_beta   90.00
_cell.angle_gamma   90.00
#
_symmetry.space_group_name_H-M   'P 1'
#
loop_
_entity.id
_entity.type
_entity.pdbx_description
1 polymer ?
#
loop_
_entity_poly.entity_id
_entity_poly.type
_entity_poly.pdbx_seq_one_letter_code
_entity_poly.pdbx_strand_id
1 'polypeptide(L)'
;NMMEDGRGHGVSDELILQENSNNEANVRKKMLDYLGIDNYHITIDPQGDYIAHVDCWGKYLAPDKILIAKLPASNSNYEDYEAVANYFATTNCCWGYPYKVYRVEEPGGNTVAPYTNSLILNKTVYVPLGSNNTYNQRALQVYKDAMPGYEVVGVTNSNYSSGWLNTDALHCRTRGVMDFNMLFVDHRNVLFGTQECGDSIAVTSKFIAYSGKPLKQDSLLVYYSIDNGPYQTAHMRATGAPDEYVGYIKGYHQASEVDYYVFGADESGHRYQQPVFGELDPHHFTVSMSILRGDVNNDGVVDISDATALIDFLLSGDATGINMENANCDQQGGVDISDATLLIDYLLSGSWN
;
A
#
# COMPACT_ATOMS: atom_id res chain seq x y z
N ASN A 1 5.21 -7.60 -21.57
CA ASN A 1 4.94 -6.21 -21.20
C ASN A 1 3.65 -6.02 -20.37
N MET A 2 3.54 -6.61 -19.18
CA MET A 2 2.42 -6.33 -18.25
C MET A 2 2.76 -6.87 -16.86
N MET A 3 2.42 -6.11 -15.82
CA MET A 3 2.32 -6.60 -14.45
C MET A 3 1.14 -5.95 -13.73
N GLU A 4 0.58 -6.67 -12.75
CA GLU A 4 -0.59 -6.26 -11.97
C GLU A 4 -0.30 -6.35 -10.47
N ASP A 5 -0.95 -5.50 -9.68
CA ASP A 5 -0.77 -5.44 -8.23
C ASP A 5 -1.71 -6.40 -7.46
N GLY A 6 -2.62 -7.07 -8.18
CA GLY A 6 -3.63 -7.98 -7.64
C GLY A 6 -4.85 -7.27 -7.01
N ARG A 7 -4.95 -5.94 -7.14
CA ARG A 7 -5.94 -5.07 -6.51
C ARG A 7 -6.55 -4.01 -7.43
N GLY A 8 -6.45 -4.23 -8.74
CA GLY A 8 -7.08 -3.40 -9.75
C GLY A 8 -6.11 -2.48 -10.47
N HIS A 9 -4.86 -2.37 -10.03
CA HIS A 9 -3.86 -1.61 -10.77
C HIS A 9 -3.01 -2.54 -11.65
N GLY A 10 -2.63 -2.02 -12.82
CA GLY A 10 -1.71 -2.70 -13.73
C GLY A 10 -0.85 -1.70 -14.48
N VAL A 11 0.28 -2.16 -15.01
CA VAL A 11 1.19 -1.31 -15.79
C VAL A 11 1.75 -2.04 -17.01
N SER A 12 1.89 -1.28 -18.09
CA SER A 12 2.69 -1.63 -19.27
C SER A 12 3.40 -0.41 -19.82
N ASP A 13 4.41 -0.65 -20.64
CA ASP A 13 5.09 0.39 -21.41
C ASP A 13 4.17 0.86 -22.56
N GLU A 14 4.40 2.07 -23.06
CA GLU A 14 3.65 2.70 -24.16
C GLU A 14 3.61 1.89 -25.47
N LEU A 15 4.47 0.88 -25.63
CA LEU A 15 4.40 -0.10 -26.72
C LEU A 15 3.00 -0.71 -26.86
N ILE A 16 2.28 -0.89 -25.74
CA ILE A 16 0.91 -1.40 -25.76
C ILE A 16 -0.02 -0.55 -26.64
N LEU A 17 0.20 0.76 -26.73
CA LEU A 17 -0.59 1.65 -27.57
C LEU A 17 -0.24 1.47 -29.04
N GLN A 18 1.05 1.42 -29.36
CA GLN A 18 1.54 1.26 -30.73
C GLN A 18 1.03 -0.04 -31.36
N GLU A 19 1.05 -1.13 -30.59
CA GLU A 19 0.56 -2.45 -31.03
C GLU A 19 -0.98 -2.53 -31.09
N ASN A 20 -1.69 -1.56 -30.51
CA ASN A 20 -3.15 -1.50 -30.47
C ASN A 20 -3.71 -0.27 -31.22
N SER A 21 -3.08 0.09 -32.34
CA SER A 21 -3.53 1.18 -33.23
C SER A 21 -3.64 2.55 -32.55
N ASN A 22 -2.84 2.80 -31.52
CA ASN A 22 -2.86 4.00 -30.69
C ASN A 22 -4.24 4.33 -30.07
N ASN A 23 -5.06 3.30 -29.79
CA ASN A 23 -6.37 3.46 -29.19
C ASN A 23 -6.35 3.15 -27.70
N GLU A 24 -5.90 4.12 -26.91
CA GLU A 24 -5.77 3.99 -25.45
C GLU A 24 -7.10 3.66 -24.75
N ALA A 25 -8.21 4.28 -25.17
CA ALA A 25 -9.53 4.02 -24.57
C ALA A 25 -9.96 2.56 -24.72
N ASN A 26 -9.70 1.96 -25.89
CA ASN A 26 -9.98 0.54 -26.13
C ASN A 26 -9.04 -0.37 -25.34
N VAL A 27 -7.76 0.00 -25.21
CA VAL A 27 -6.80 -0.75 -24.38
C VAL A 27 -7.27 -0.75 -22.92
N ARG A 28 -7.52 0.43 -22.34
CA ARG A 28 -8.00 0.57 -20.96
C ARG A 28 -9.30 -0.19 -20.72
N LYS A 29 -10.25 -0.10 -21.66
CA LYS A 29 -11.51 -0.86 -21.58
C LYS A 29 -11.26 -2.36 -21.55
N LYS A 30 -10.35 -2.88 -22.38
CA LYS A 30 -10.02 -4.32 -22.38
C LYS A 30 -9.31 -4.75 -21.10
N MET A 31 -8.41 -3.93 -20.56
CA MET A 31 -7.76 -4.22 -19.28
C MET A 31 -8.79 -4.31 -18.14
N LEU A 32 -9.76 -3.41 -18.12
CA LEU A 32 -10.86 -3.48 -17.17
C LEU A 32 -11.75 -4.72 -17.39
N ASP A 33 -12.26 -4.91 -18.62
CA ASP A 33 -13.26 -5.94 -18.92
C ASP A 33 -12.73 -7.37 -18.70
N TYR A 34 -11.44 -7.63 -19.00
CA TYR A 34 -10.87 -8.98 -18.99
C TYR A 34 -9.98 -9.27 -17.78
N LEU A 35 -9.37 -8.26 -17.19
CA LEU A 35 -8.41 -8.42 -16.08
C LEU A 35 -8.85 -7.72 -14.80
N GLY A 36 -9.94 -6.94 -14.84
CA GLY A 36 -10.39 -6.18 -13.68
C GLY A 36 -9.46 -5.02 -13.31
N ILE A 37 -8.64 -4.55 -14.24
CA ILE A 37 -7.72 -3.43 -14.02
C ILE A 37 -8.47 -2.11 -14.25
N ASP A 38 -8.77 -1.40 -13.18
CA ASP A 38 -9.44 -0.10 -13.21
C ASP A 38 -8.46 1.07 -13.33
N ASN A 39 -7.28 0.97 -12.70
CA ASN A 39 -6.19 1.92 -12.86
C ASN A 39 -5.04 1.32 -13.67
N TYR A 40 -5.03 1.61 -14.96
CA TYR A 40 -4.00 1.11 -15.88
C TYR A 40 -2.92 2.16 -16.14
N HIS A 41 -1.75 1.99 -15.56
CA HIS A 41 -0.60 2.86 -15.78
C HIS A 41 0.03 2.53 -17.14
N ILE A 42 0.19 3.55 -17.99
CA ILE A 42 0.95 3.44 -19.24
C ILE A 42 2.11 4.42 -19.11
N THR A 43 3.33 3.90 -19.07
CA THR A 43 4.54 4.71 -18.87
C THR A 43 5.45 4.66 -20.10
N ILE A 44 6.44 5.55 -20.15
CA ILE A 44 7.56 5.40 -21.09
C ILE A 44 8.28 4.06 -20.82
N ASP A 45 8.97 3.52 -21.83
CA ASP A 45 10.02 2.50 -21.61
C ASP A 45 11.34 3.21 -21.30
N PRO A 46 11.82 3.20 -20.04
CA PRO A 46 13.09 3.83 -19.70
C PRO A 46 14.31 3.04 -20.20
N GLN A 47 14.15 1.78 -20.59
CA GLN A 47 15.25 0.98 -21.11
C GLN A 47 15.64 1.44 -22.53
N GLY A 48 14.66 1.81 -23.36
CA GLY A 48 14.89 2.30 -24.72
C GLY A 48 15.43 1.22 -25.68
N ASP A 49 15.13 -0.05 -25.39
CA ASP A 49 15.56 -1.20 -26.20
C ASP A 49 14.38 -1.76 -27.00
N TYR A 50 14.65 -2.67 -27.95
CA TYR A 50 13.65 -3.13 -28.92
C TYR A 50 12.43 -3.82 -28.29
N ILE A 51 12.58 -4.35 -27.08
CA ILE A 51 11.56 -5.19 -26.44
C ILE A 51 10.47 -4.37 -25.75
N ALA A 52 10.81 -3.19 -25.19
CA ALA A 52 9.92 -2.31 -24.41
C ALA A 52 8.96 -3.08 -23.50
N HIS A 53 9.54 -3.81 -22.53
CA HIS A 53 8.81 -4.60 -21.55
C HIS A 53 9.08 -4.11 -20.13
N VAL A 54 7.98 -3.85 -19.39
CA VAL A 54 8.03 -3.44 -17.98
C VAL A 54 8.90 -4.33 -17.08
N ASP A 55 8.96 -5.63 -17.32
CA ASP A 55 9.74 -6.56 -16.49
C ASP A 55 11.27 -6.44 -16.65
N CYS A 56 11.73 -5.65 -17.63
CA CYS A 56 13.13 -5.36 -17.86
C CYS A 56 13.63 -4.15 -17.07
N TRP A 57 12.72 -3.37 -16.47
CA TRP A 57 13.08 -2.18 -15.69
C TRP A 57 12.28 -2.00 -14.40
N GLY A 58 11.17 -2.71 -14.22
CA GLY A 58 10.24 -2.55 -13.10
C GLY A 58 9.58 -3.86 -12.66
N LYS A 59 9.19 -3.93 -11.38
CA LYS A 59 8.44 -5.08 -10.83
C LYS A 59 7.60 -4.69 -9.62
N TYR A 60 6.29 -4.93 -9.62
CA TYR A 60 5.51 -4.92 -8.38
C TYR A 60 5.99 -6.04 -7.45
N LEU A 61 6.29 -5.69 -6.21
CA LEU A 61 6.72 -6.60 -5.15
C LEU A 61 5.58 -6.91 -4.16
N ALA A 62 4.67 -5.95 -4.00
CA ALA A 62 3.45 -6.02 -3.20
C ALA A 62 2.47 -4.95 -3.73
N PRO A 63 1.19 -4.92 -3.29
CA PRO A 63 0.25 -3.92 -3.77
C PRO A 63 0.68 -2.46 -3.54
N ASP A 64 1.51 -2.17 -2.54
CA ASP A 64 2.08 -0.85 -2.26
C ASP A 64 3.57 -0.72 -2.55
N LYS A 65 4.23 -1.74 -3.14
CA LYS A 65 5.68 -1.76 -3.37
C LYS A 65 6.02 -2.03 -4.83
N ILE A 66 6.90 -1.21 -5.40
CA ILE A 66 7.43 -1.42 -6.74
C ILE A 66 8.95 -1.30 -6.73
N LEU A 67 9.62 -2.22 -7.42
CA LEU A 67 11.04 -2.17 -7.70
C LEU A 67 11.25 -1.49 -9.06
N ILE A 68 12.16 -0.53 -9.14
CA ILE A 68 12.57 0.13 -10.38
C ILE A 68 14.10 0.11 -10.46
N ALA A 69 14.65 -0.27 -11.61
CA ALA A 69 16.10 -0.25 -11.81
C ALA A 69 16.67 1.19 -11.74
N LYS A 70 17.96 1.28 -11.43
CA LYS A 70 18.67 2.55 -11.28
C LYS A 70 20.02 2.47 -11.98
N LEU A 71 20.18 3.28 -13.02
CA LEU A 71 21.43 3.40 -13.76
C LEU A 71 22.36 4.44 -13.11
N PRO A 72 23.66 4.45 -13.45
CA PRO A 72 24.56 5.53 -13.06
C PRO A 72 24.13 6.83 -13.71
N ALA A 73 24.30 7.97 -13.04
CA ALA A 73 23.93 9.29 -13.56
C ALA A 73 24.63 9.68 -14.88
N SER A 74 25.72 8.99 -15.24
CA SER A 74 26.41 9.16 -16.52
C SER A 74 25.78 8.37 -17.69
N ASN A 75 24.79 7.54 -17.44
CA ASN A 75 24.09 6.78 -18.47
C ASN A 75 23.06 7.67 -19.19
N SER A 76 22.94 7.53 -20.51
CA SER A 76 22.01 8.34 -21.33
C SER A 76 20.55 8.19 -20.93
N ASN A 77 20.16 7.04 -20.40
CA ASN A 77 18.77 6.72 -20.06
C ASN A 77 18.48 6.99 -18.57
N TYR A 78 19.46 7.51 -17.81
CA TYR A 78 19.32 7.74 -16.37
C TYR A 78 18.05 8.54 -16.02
N GLU A 79 17.82 9.64 -16.73
CA GLU A 79 16.68 10.53 -16.48
C GLU A 79 15.33 9.82 -16.71
N ASP A 80 15.25 8.89 -17.67
CA ASP A 80 14.01 8.15 -17.93
C ASP A 80 13.70 7.17 -16.78
N TYR A 81 14.73 6.49 -16.24
CA TYR A 81 14.56 5.63 -15.05
C TYR A 81 14.17 6.44 -13.81
N GLU A 82 14.74 7.63 -13.61
CA GLU A 82 14.34 8.52 -12.50
C GLU A 82 12.92 9.08 -12.70
N ALA A 83 12.51 9.39 -13.94
CA ALA A 83 11.17 9.86 -14.24
C ALA A 83 10.11 8.80 -13.89
N VAL A 84 10.33 7.54 -14.27
CA VAL A 84 9.40 6.44 -13.94
C VAL A 84 9.41 6.13 -12.44
N ALA A 85 10.59 6.16 -11.79
CA ALA A 85 10.67 6.01 -10.34
C ALA A 85 9.89 7.12 -9.61
N ASN A 86 10.01 8.37 -10.05
CA ASN A 86 9.29 9.51 -9.48
C ASN A 86 7.78 9.43 -9.75
N TYR A 87 7.37 8.96 -10.93
CA TYR A 87 5.97 8.71 -11.25
C TYR A 87 5.34 7.81 -10.20
N PHE A 88 5.92 6.64 -9.92
CA PHE A 88 5.38 5.74 -8.91
C PHE A 88 5.51 6.29 -7.49
N ALA A 89 6.61 6.96 -7.15
CA ALA A 89 6.80 7.56 -5.82
C ALA A 89 5.77 8.65 -5.47
N THR A 90 5.10 9.21 -6.47
CA THR A 90 4.06 10.24 -6.31
C THR A 90 2.66 9.74 -6.71
N THR A 91 2.54 8.49 -7.17
CA THR A 91 1.28 7.87 -7.55
C THR A 91 0.75 7.01 -6.42
N ASN A 92 -0.52 7.20 -6.07
CA ASN A 92 -1.16 6.37 -5.06
C ASN A 92 -1.30 4.91 -5.54
N CYS A 93 -0.94 3.98 -4.65
CA CYS A 93 -1.25 2.56 -4.81
C CYS A 93 -2.75 2.30 -4.61
N CYS A 94 -3.17 1.04 -4.76
CA CYS A 94 -4.57 0.62 -4.62
C CYS A 94 -5.18 0.94 -3.24
N TRP A 95 -4.36 1.27 -2.24
CA TRP A 95 -4.80 1.62 -0.89
C TRP A 95 -4.86 3.12 -0.62
N GLY A 96 -4.56 3.97 -1.62
CA GLY A 96 -4.79 5.42 -1.54
C GLY A 96 -3.62 6.26 -1.03
N TYR A 97 -2.44 5.67 -0.81
CA TYR A 97 -1.19 6.37 -0.51
C TYR A 97 -0.08 6.03 -1.52
N PRO A 98 0.98 6.86 -1.67
CA PRO A 98 1.99 6.65 -2.71
C PRO A 98 2.72 5.30 -2.63
N TYR A 99 3.12 4.74 -3.79
CA TYR A 99 3.92 3.52 -3.82
C TYR A 99 5.27 3.70 -3.11
N LYS A 100 5.68 2.68 -2.36
CA LYS A 100 7.06 2.52 -1.87
C LYS A 100 7.93 2.06 -3.03
N VAL A 101 8.76 2.97 -3.54
CA VAL A 101 9.68 2.68 -4.65
C VAL A 101 11.02 2.19 -4.12
N TYR A 102 11.32 0.92 -4.40
CA TYR A 102 12.63 0.32 -4.16
C TYR A 102 13.49 0.42 -5.41
N ARG A 103 14.80 0.63 -5.24
CA ARG A 103 15.73 0.83 -6.35
C ARG A 103 16.79 -0.25 -6.39
N VAL A 104 16.97 -0.89 -7.54
CA VAL A 104 18.08 -1.83 -7.77
C VAL A 104 19.13 -1.20 -8.68
N GLU A 105 20.35 -1.09 -8.19
CA GLU A 105 21.43 -0.52 -8.98
C GLU A 105 21.84 -1.47 -10.11
N GLU A 106 21.95 -0.93 -11.31
CA GLU A 106 22.49 -1.61 -12.47
C GLU A 106 23.69 -0.83 -13.01
N PRO A 107 24.78 -1.50 -13.40
CA PRO A 107 25.98 -0.85 -13.93
C PRO A 107 25.77 -0.15 -15.28
N GLY A 108 24.69 -0.47 -16.00
CA GLY A 108 24.41 0.04 -17.34
C GLY A 108 25.37 -0.48 -18.42
N GLY A 109 25.24 0.11 -19.62
CA GLY A 109 25.97 -0.34 -20.81
C GLY A 109 25.64 -1.79 -21.16
N ASN A 110 26.64 -2.54 -21.62
CA ASN A 110 26.48 -3.95 -22.02
C ASN A 110 26.61 -4.94 -20.86
N THR A 111 26.62 -4.46 -19.61
CA THR A 111 26.77 -5.33 -18.45
C THR A 111 25.44 -6.00 -18.13
N VAL A 112 25.43 -7.34 -18.09
CA VAL A 112 24.23 -8.12 -17.76
C VAL A 112 23.90 -7.95 -16.28
N ALA A 113 22.73 -7.40 -15.98
CA ALA A 113 22.22 -7.09 -14.65
C ALA A 113 20.67 -7.07 -14.59
N PRO A 114 19.95 -8.13 -15.03
CA PRO A 114 18.48 -8.10 -15.21
C PRO A 114 17.69 -8.26 -13.90
N TYR A 115 18.04 -7.52 -12.85
CA TYR A 115 17.59 -7.80 -11.48
C TYR A 115 16.08 -7.64 -11.28
N THR A 116 15.40 -6.80 -12.06
CA THR A 116 13.94 -6.63 -12.04
C THR A 116 13.21 -7.80 -12.69
N ASN A 117 13.88 -8.57 -13.54
CA ASN A 117 13.33 -9.71 -14.28
C ASN A 117 13.26 -10.99 -13.41
N SER A 118 12.81 -10.82 -12.16
CA SER A 118 12.70 -11.86 -11.13
C SER A 118 11.34 -12.57 -11.13
N LEU A 119 11.29 -13.72 -10.48
CA LEU A 119 10.06 -14.48 -10.24
C LEU A 119 9.74 -14.48 -8.75
N ILE A 120 8.54 -14.02 -8.40
CA ILE A 120 7.96 -14.25 -7.07
C ILE A 120 7.12 -15.52 -7.18
N LEU A 121 7.46 -16.55 -6.41
CA LEU A 121 6.73 -17.81 -6.38
C LEU A 121 6.42 -18.16 -4.93
N ASN A 122 5.15 -17.98 -4.55
CA ASN A 122 4.67 -18.15 -3.18
C ASN A 122 5.47 -17.29 -2.18
N LYS A 123 6.32 -17.93 -1.37
CA LYS A 123 7.11 -17.31 -0.30
C LYS A 123 8.59 -17.15 -0.65
N THR A 124 8.95 -17.35 -1.93
CA THR A 124 10.32 -17.29 -2.42
C THR A 124 10.41 -16.32 -3.60
N VAL A 125 11.47 -15.53 -3.66
CA VAL A 125 11.80 -14.63 -4.77
C VAL A 125 13.09 -15.11 -5.43
N TYR A 126 13.02 -15.44 -6.70
CA TYR A 126 14.15 -15.85 -7.52
C TYR A 126 14.64 -14.68 -8.35
N VAL A 127 15.85 -14.20 -8.04
CA VAL A 127 16.45 -13.01 -8.68
C VAL A 127 17.53 -13.48 -9.66
N PRO A 128 17.42 -13.21 -10.98
CA PRO A 128 18.49 -13.54 -11.92
C PRO A 128 19.73 -12.70 -11.59
N LEU A 129 20.88 -13.37 -11.51
CA LEU A 129 22.14 -12.72 -11.19
C LEU A 129 22.92 -12.37 -12.45
N GLY A 130 23.39 -11.14 -12.50
CA GLY A 130 24.22 -10.59 -13.55
C GLY A 130 25.68 -11.01 -13.48
N SER A 131 26.50 -10.41 -14.34
CA SER A 131 27.93 -10.72 -14.45
C SER A 131 28.79 -10.09 -13.35
N ASN A 132 28.27 -9.10 -12.60
CA ASN A 132 29.00 -8.40 -11.55
C ASN A 132 28.50 -8.78 -10.15
N ASN A 133 29.37 -9.44 -9.37
CA ASN A 133 29.01 -9.96 -8.05
C ASN A 133 28.64 -8.87 -7.02
N THR A 134 29.23 -7.67 -7.10
CA THR A 134 28.91 -6.59 -6.16
C THR A 134 27.48 -6.10 -6.37
N TYR A 135 27.07 -5.88 -7.62
CA TYR A 135 25.68 -5.51 -7.94
C TYR A 135 24.71 -6.65 -7.62
N ASN A 136 25.10 -7.91 -7.86
CA ASN A 136 24.30 -9.07 -7.46
C ASN A 136 23.98 -9.07 -5.96
N GLN A 137 24.99 -8.85 -5.11
CA GLN A 137 24.80 -8.82 -3.65
C GLN A 137 23.91 -7.65 -3.21
N ARG A 138 24.08 -6.47 -3.80
CA ARG A 138 23.23 -5.30 -3.52
C ARG A 138 21.78 -5.54 -3.95
N ALA A 139 21.57 -6.09 -5.14
CA ALA A 139 20.24 -6.44 -5.64
C ALA A 139 19.52 -7.41 -4.71
N LEU A 140 20.19 -8.49 -4.28
CA LEU A 140 19.60 -9.44 -3.33
C LEU A 140 19.26 -8.80 -1.99
N GLN A 141 20.04 -7.82 -1.53
CA GLN A 141 19.74 -7.09 -0.30
C GLN A 141 18.48 -6.21 -0.46
N VAL A 142 18.35 -5.49 -1.58
CA VAL A 142 17.15 -4.68 -1.86
C VAL A 142 15.88 -5.52 -1.83
N TYR A 143 15.90 -6.73 -2.40
CA TYR A 143 14.75 -7.65 -2.31
C TYR A 143 14.45 -8.08 -0.86
N LYS A 144 15.47 -8.35 -0.05
CA LYS A 144 15.27 -8.72 1.37
C LYS A 144 14.68 -7.57 2.19
N ASP A 145 15.13 -6.35 1.92
CA ASP A 145 14.63 -5.15 2.61
C ASP A 145 13.20 -4.81 2.16
N ALA A 146 12.90 -5.00 0.88
CA ALA A 146 11.58 -4.73 0.31
C ALA A 146 10.52 -5.78 0.68
N MET A 147 10.94 -7.02 0.88
CA MET A 147 10.05 -8.17 1.03
C MET A 147 10.38 -8.98 2.31
N PRO A 148 10.20 -8.41 3.51
CA PRO A 148 10.43 -9.14 4.76
C PRO A 148 9.69 -10.47 4.82
N GLY A 149 10.37 -11.51 5.29
CA GLY A 149 9.84 -12.87 5.39
C GLY A 149 9.98 -13.74 4.14
N TYR A 150 10.17 -13.14 2.95
CA TYR A 150 10.45 -13.92 1.73
C TYR A 150 11.85 -14.54 1.77
N GLU A 151 11.95 -15.77 1.26
CA GLU A 151 13.25 -16.34 0.93
C GLU A 151 13.75 -15.73 -0.39
N VAL A 152 14.91 -15.06 -0.37
CA VAL A 152 15.49 -14.44 -1.57
C VAL A 152 16.63 -15.30 -2.11
N VAL A 153 16.44 -15.85 -3.31
CA VAL A 153 17.35 -16.79 -3.97
C VAL A 153 17.93 -16.17 -5.23
N GLY A 154 19.26 -16.06 -5.29
CA GLY A 154 19.95 -15.65 -6.51
C GLY A 154 20.09 -16.82 -7.50
N VAL A 155 19.75 -16.58 -8.77
CA VAL A 155 19.80 -17.58 -9.84
C VAL A 155 20.79 -17.18 -10.92
N THR A 156 21.88 -17.95 -11.05
CA THR A 156 22.82 -17.80 -12.16
C THR A 156 22.40 -18.66 -13.34
N ASN A 157 22.73 -18.21 -14.55
CA ASN A 157 22.64 -19.03 -15.75
C ASN A 157 23.94 -18.91 -16.53
N SER A 158 24.79 -19.92 -16.37
CA SER A 158 26.11 -20.02 -16.98
C SER A 158 26.07 -20.68 -18.36
N ASN A 159 24.90 -20.96 -18.92
CA ASN A 159 24.80 -21.52 -20.26
C ASN A 159 25.18 -20.46 -21.31
N TYR A 160 26.26 -20.69 -22.04
CA TYR A 160 26.76 -19.76 -23.05
C TYR A 160 25.72 -19.43 -24.14
N SER A 161 24.88 -20.40 -24.53
CA SER A 161 23.88 -20.19 -25.60
C SER A 161 22.53 -19.66 -25.11
N SER A 162 22.30 -19.65 -23.79
CA SER A 162 21.02 -19.23 -23.21
C SER A 162 21.20 -18.46 -21.90
N GLY A 163 22.30 -17.72 -21.77
CA GLY A 163 22.58 -16.88 -20.60
C GLY A 163 21.50 -15.83 -20.39
N TRP A 164 21.53 -15.18 -19.23
CA TRP A 164 20.67 -14.04 -18.98
C TRP A 164 21.07 -12.83 -19.84
N LEU A 165 20.08 -12.07 -20.26
CA LEU A 165 20.19 -10.81 -20.97
C LEU A 165 19.36 -9.75 -20.23
N ASN A 166 19.71 -8.47 -20.40
CA ASN A 166 18.93 -7.36 -19.83
C ASN A 166 17.50 -7.26 -20.40
N THR A 167 17.26 -7.90 -21.55
CA THR A 167 15.94 -7.98 -22.22
C THR A 167 15.30 -9.37 -22.11
N ASP A 168 15.98 -10.36 -21.52
CA ASP A 168 15.50 -11.74 -21.44
C ASP A 168 16.24 -12.51 -20.33
N ALA A 169 15.56 -12.69 -19.20
CA ALA A 169 16.09 -13.46 -18.08
C ALA A 169 15.02 -14.39 -17.47
N LEU A 170 14.95 -14.44 -16.15
CA LEU A 170 14.23 -15.48 -15.45
C LEU A 170 12.70 -15.30 -15.55
N HIS A 171 12.20 -14.08 -15.39
CA HIS A 171 10.77 -13.78 -15.54
C HIS A 171 10.29 -14.04 -16.96
N CYS A 172 11.06 -13.63 -17.98
CA CYS A 172 10.70 -13.83 -19.40
C CYS A 172 10.49 -15.31 -19.77
N ARG A 173 11.14 -16.22 -19.03
CA ARG A 173 11.16 -17.67 -19.30
C ARG A 173 10.33 -18.47 -18.31
N THR A 174 9.54 -17.81 -17.48
CA THR A 174 8.66 -18.43 -16.49
C THR A 174 7.26 -17.83 -16.53
N ARG A 175 6.27 -18.57 -16.04
CA ARG A 175 4.89 -18.09 -15.91
C ARG A 175 4.27 -18.67 -14.65
N GLY A 176 3.75 -17.80 -13.79
CA GLY A 176 2.97 -18.23 -12.63
C GLY A 176 1.67 -18.91 -13.06
N VAL A 177 1.26 -19.95 -12.33
CA VAL A 177 -0.06 -20.56 -12.45
C VAL A 177 -0.74 -20.36 -11.11
N MET A 178 -1.89 -19.68 -11.13
CA MET A 178 -2.66 -19.41 -9.91
C MET A 178 -3.26 -20.70 -9.36
N ASP A 179 -3.44 -20.76 -8.05
CA ASP A 179 -4.23 -21.80 -7.42
C ASP A 179 -5.73 -21.52 -7.67
N PHE A 180 -6.35 -22.33 -8.52
CA PHE A 180 -7.77 -22.21 -8.84
C PHE A 180 -8.71 -22.47 -7.66
N ASN A 181 -8.21 -23.04 -6.57
CA ASN A 181 -8.96 -23.29 -5.33
C ASN A 181 -8.54 -22.35 -4.20
N MET A 182 -7.85 -21.24 -4.50
CA MET A 182 -7.31 -20.34 -3.47
C MET A 182 -8.38 -19.82 -2.51
N LEU A 183 -7.97 -19.57 -1.27
CA LEU A 183 -8.64 -18.61 -0.41
C LEU A 183 -8.11 -17.21 -0.75
N PHE A 184 -8.95 -16.40 -1.36
CA PHE A 184 -8.63 -15.01 -1.68
C PHE A 184 -9.08 -14.09 -0.54
N VAL A 185 -8.13 -13.35 0.03
CA VAL A 185 -8.39 -12.32 1.05
C VAL A 185 -8.25 -10.96 0.38
N ASP A 186 -9.38 -10.30 0.18
CA ASP A 186 -9.48 -9.01 -0.50
C ASP A 186 -9.75 -7.91 0.54
N HIS A 187 -8.69 -7.48 1.23
CA HIS A 187 -8.74 -6.33 2.13
C HIS A 187 -8.20 -5.08 1.42
N ARG A 188 -9.14 -4.32 0.83
CA ARG A 188 -8.89 -3.08 0.08
C ARG A 188 -8.91 -1.82 0.94
N ASN A 189 -9.74 -1.80 1.98
CA ASN A 189 -9.87 -0.66 2.89
C ASN A 189 -8.77 -0.73 3.96
N VAL A 190 -7.52 -0.68 3.52
CA VAL A 190 -6.36 -0.66 4.41
C VAL A 190 -6.36 0.67 5.17
N LEU A 191 -6.33 0.58 6.50
CA LEU A 191 -6.05 1.70 7.39
C LEU A 191 -4.57 2.10 7.26
N PHE A 192 -4.33 3.39 7.07
CA PHE A 192 -3.00 4.00 6.98
C PHE A 192 -3.05 5.44 7.50
N GLY A 193 -1.87 6.04 7.68
CA GLY A 193 -1.78 7.42 8.15
C GLY A 193 -2.36 7.55 9.56
N THR A 194 -3.14 8.60 9.79
CA THR A 194 -3.70 8.90 11.10
C THR A 194 -5.19 8.57 11.15
N GLN A 195 -5.58 7.84 12.19
CA GLN A 195 -6.96 7.46 12.50
C GLN A 195 -7.43 8.21 13.75
N GLU A 196 -8.73 8.47 13.85
CA GLU A 196 -9.31 9.13 15.02
C GLU A 196 -9.37 8.17 16.22
N CYS A 197 -9.05 8.69 17.41
CA CYS A 197 -9.24 7.94 18.64
C CYS A 197 -10.73 7.79 18.96
N GLY A 198 -11.14 6.57 19.30
CA GLY A 198 -12.49 6.25 19.76
C GLY A 198 -12.49 4.89 20.46
N ASP A 199 -13.66 4.31 20.72
CA ASP A 199 -13.77 3.01 21.41
C ASP A 199 -13.18 1.83 20.59
N SER A 200 -13.26 1.92 19.27
CA SER A 200 -12.71 0.91 18.36
C SER A 200 -12.55 1.43 16.93
N ILE A 201 -11.58 0.87 16.20
CA ILE A 201 -11.43 1.08 14.76
C ILE A 201 -11.86 -0.19 14.02
N ALA A 202 -12.76 -0.03 13.04
CA ALA A 202 -13.28 -1.13 12.23
C ALA A 202 -12.30 -1.51 11.12
N VAL A 203 -12.07 -2.81 10.95
CA VAL A 203 -11.28 -3.40 9.87
C VAL A 203 -12.20 -4.30 9.05
N THR A 204 -12.41 -3.97 7.78
CA THR A 204 -13.27 -4.73 6.86
C THR A 204 -12.45 -5.49 5.82
N SER A 205 -12.79 -6.75 5.57
CA SER A 205 -12.14 -7.57 4.55
C SER A 205 -13.13 -8.52 3.89
N LYS A 206 -12.90 -8.87 2.64
CA LYS A 206 -13.60 -9.98 1.99
C LYS A 206 -12.78 -11.26 2.01
N PHE A 207 -13.45 -12.38 2.23
CA PHE A 207 -12.85 -13.72 2.22
C PHE A 207 -13.60 -14.60 1.23
N ILE A 208 -12.94 -15.01 0.15
CA ILE A 208 -13.56 -15.72 -0.97
C ILE A 208 -12.84 -17.06 -1.16
N ALA A 209 -13.53 -18.16 -0.84
CA ALA A 209 -12.99 -19.50 -1.01
C ALA A 209 -13.31 -20.03 -2.41
N TYR A 210 -12.39 -19.88 -3.36
CA TYR A 210 -12.57 -20.39 -4.74
C TYR A 210 -12.60 -21.93 -4.79
N SER A 211 -12.15 -22.61 -3.73
CA SER A 211 -12.37 -24.05 -3.51
C SER A 211 -13.86 -24.44 -3.43
N GLY A 212 -14.76 -23.48 -3.23
CA GLY A 212 -16.19 -23.71 -2.97
C GLY A 212 -16.47 -24.32 -1.59
N LYS A 213 -15.44 -24.47 -0.74
CA LYS A 213 -15.61 -24.93 0.64
C LYS A 213 -15.98 -23.77 1.57
N PRO A 214 -16.73 -24.04 2.65
CA PRO A 214 -17.04 -23.00 3.64
C PRO A 214 -15.78 -22.39 4.26
N LEU A 215 -15.87 -21.11 4.62
CA LEU A 215 -14.87 -20.46 5.47
C LEU A 215 -14.94 -21.01 6.90
N LYS A 216 -13.79 -21.19 7.54
CA LYS A 216 -13.69 -21.49 8.97
C LYS A 216 -13.96 -20.23 9.77
N GLN A 217 -15.17 -20.12 10.31
CA GLN A 217 -15.65 -18.87 10.94
C GLN A 217 -14.79 -18.42 12.13
N ASP A 218 -14.22 -19.35 12.88
CA ASP A 218 -13.32 -19.08 14.00
C ASP A 218 -11.92 -18.62 13.56
N SER A 219 -11.60 -18.74 12.26
CA SER A 219 -10.31 -18.36 11.68
C SER A 219 -10.30 -16.99 11.01
N LEU A 220 -11.45 -16.31 10.88
CA LEU A 220 -11.53 -14.98 10.30
C LEU A 220 -11.13 -13.95 11.36
N LEU A 221 -9.91 -13.43 11.26
CA LEU A 221 -9.27 -12.67 12.32
C LEU A 221 -8.62 -11.39 11.80
N VAL A 222 -8.66 -10.35 12.63
CA VAL A 222 -7.70 -9.25 12.59
C VAL A 222 -6.66 -9.54 13.65
N TYR A 223 -5.40 -9.60 13.26
CA TYR A 223 -4.26 -9.60 14.16
C TYR A 223 -3.76 -8.17 14.28
N TYR A 224 -3.55 -7.66 15.49
CA TYR A 224 -3.05 -6.30 15.70
C TYR A 224 -2.11 -6.20 16.90
N SER A 225 -1.11 -5.32 16.79
CA SER A 225 -0.21 -4.91 17.86
C SER A 225 -0.35 -3.40 18.08
N ILE A 226 -0.27 -2.98 19.34
CA ILE A 226 -0.33 -1.58 19.75
C ILE A 226 1.00 -1.28 20.46
N ASP A 227 1.67 -0.21 20.04
CA ASP A 227 2.91 0.30 20.62
C ASP A 227 4.02 -0.77 20.71
N ASN A 228 4.16 -1.56 19.64
CA ASN A 228 5.09 -2.70 19.54
C ASN A 228 4.88 -3.78 20.62
N GLY A 229 3.67 -3.88 21.17
CA GLY A 229 3.27 -4.94 22.08
C GLY A 229 3.09 -6.30 21.40
N PRO A 230 2.71 -7.35 22.16
CA PRO A 230 2.37 -8.64 21.56
C PRO A 230 1.12 -8.53 20.69
N TYR A 231 1.10 -9.27 19.58
CA TYR A 231 -0.09 -9.35 18.72
C TYR A 231 -1.30 -9.93 19.47
N GLN A 232 -2.41 -9.22 19.36
CA GLN A 232 -3.74 -9.60 19.82
C GLN A 232 -4.59 -10.03 18.62
N THR A 233 -5.76 -10.61 18.91
CA THR A 233 -6.70 -11.02 17.86
C THR A 233 -8.11 -10.49 18.12
N ALA A 234 -8.77 -10.06 17.06
CA ALA A 234 -10.20 -9.78 17.03
C ALA A 234 -10.90 -10.66 16.00
N HIS A 235 -11.96 -11.34 16.41
CA HIS A 235 -12.80 -12.11 15.49
C HIS A 235 -13.57 -11.19 14.54
N MET A 236 -13.53 -11.54 13.26
CA MET A 236 -14.32 -10.86 12.24
C MET A 236 -15.70 -11.51 12.12
N ARG A 237 -16.73 -10.69 11.91
CA ARG A 237 -18.13 -11.12 11.78
C ARG A 237 -18.71 -10.60 10.47
N ALA A 238 -19.64 -11.35 9.88
CA ALA A 238 -20.27 -10.95 8.63
C ALA A 238 -20.94 -9.58 8.76
N THR A 239 -20.72 -8.70 7.78
CA THR A 239 -21.37 -7.36 7.73
C THR A 239 -22.80 -7.43 7.20
N GLY A 240 -23.15 -8.54 6.53
CA GLY A 240 -24.38 -8.69 5.75
C GLY A 240 -24.17 -8.45 4.26
N ALA A 241 -23.04 -7.83 3.85
CA ALA A 241 -22.62 -7.79 2.47
C ALA A 241 -21.96 -9.14 2.05
N PRO A 242 -22.02 -9.53 0.76
CA PRO A 242 -21.44 -10.77 0.28
C PRO A 242 -19.94 -10.88 0.59
N ASP A 243 -19.55 -12.01 1.18
CA ASP A 243 -18.18 -12.39 1.52
C ASP A 243 -17.42 -11.42 2.46
N GLU A 244 -18.10 -10.40 2.98
CA GLU A 244 -17.48 -9.31 3.74
C GLU A 244 -17.66 -9.48 5.25
N TYR A 245 -16.57 -9.26 5.96
CA TYR A 245 -16.47 -9.41 7.40
C TYR A 245 -15.80 -8.18 8.02
N VAL A 246 -16.18 -7.88 9.26
CA VAL A 246 -15.63 -6.77 10.05
C VAL A 246 -15.11 -7.26 11.40
N GLY A 247 -13.88 -6.86 11.73
CA GLY A 247 -13.28 -6.95 13.07
C GLY A 247 -13.04 -5.56 13.65
N TYR A 248 -12.81 -5.47 14.95
CA TYR A 248 -12.63 -4.19 15.64
C TYR A 248 -11.35 -4.21 16.47
N ILE A 249 -10.42 -3.32 16.15
CA ILE A 249 -9.23 -3.05 16.95
C ILE A 249 -9.64 -2.20 18.15
N LYS A 250 -9.17 -2.55 19.36
CA LYS A 250 -9.52 -1.89 20.62
C LYS A 250 -8.30 -1.79 21.55
N GLY A 251 -8.39 -0.91 22.54
CA GLY A 251 -7.38 -0.79 23.60
C GLY A 251 -6.18 0.07 23.23
N TYR A 252 -6.23 0.78 22.10
CA TYR A 252 -5.31 1.85 21.77
C TYR A 252 -5.66 3.12 22.55
N HIS A 253 -4.74 4.07 22.57
CA HIS A 253 -4.94 5.39 23.13
C HIS A 253 -4.41 6.44 22.15
N GLN A 254 -4.55 7.71 22.50
CA GLN A 254 -3.97 8.80 21.70
C GLN A 254 -2.47 8.58 21.53
N ALA A 255 -1.98 8.85 20.31
CA ALA A 255 -0.60 8.66 19.88
C ALA A 255 -0.14 7.19 19.82
N SER A 256 -1.05 6.21 19.98
CA SER A 256 -0.70 4.81 19.76
C SER A 256 -0.28 4.58 18.30
N GLU A 257 0.74 3.75 18.13
CA GLU A 257 1.12 3.15 16.85
C GLU A 257 0.48 1.76 16.75
N VAL A 258 -0.20 1.48 15.64
CA VAL A 258 -0.92 0.23 15.45
C VAL A 258 -0.46 -0.48 14.19
N ASP A 259 0.07 -1.68 14.36
CA ASP A 259 0.37 -2.63 13.30
C ASP A 259 -0.74 -3.68 13.22
N TYR A 260 -1.19 -4.04 12.02
CA TYR A 260 -2.21 -5.08 11.87
C TYR A 260 -2.14 -5.82 10.54
N TYR A 261 -2.80 -6.97 10.51
CA TYR A 261 -3.06 -7.74 9.28
C TYR A 261 -4.34 -8.56 9.45
N VAL A 262 -4.90 -9.01 8.33
CA VAL A 262 -6.08 -9.89 8.32
C VAL A 262 -5.68 -11.32 7.97
N PHE A 263 -6.39 -12.29 8.52
CA PHE A 263 -6.15 -13.72 8.32
C PHE A 263 -7.46 -14.47 8.15
N GLY A 264 -7.45 -15.51 7.31
CA GLY A 264 -8.57 -16.42 7.14
C GLY A 264 -8.13 -17.82 6.73
N ALA A 265 -9.01 -18.79 6.96
CA ALA A 265 -8.88 -20.16 6.49
C ALA A 265 -10.23 -20.71 5.98
N ASP A 266 -10.18 -21.69 5.10
CA ASP A 266 -11.35 -22.44 4.65
C ASP A 266 -11.28 -23.93 5.02
N GLU A 267 -12.38 -24.64 4.80
CA GLU A 267 -12.50 -26.09 5.04
C GLU A 267 -11.78 -26.95 3.98
N SER A 268 -11.24 -26.34 2.91
CA SER A 268 -10.35 -27.04 1.97
C SER A 268 -8.91 -27.13 2.48
N GLY A 269 -8.57 -26.34 3.50
CA GLY A 269 -7.24 -26.29 4.11
C GLY A 269 -6.40 -25.10 3.66
N HIS A 270 -6.91 -24.28 2.73
CA HIS A 270 -6.25 -23.04 2.34
C HIS A 270 -6.33 -22.02 3.48
N ARG A 271 -5.24 -21.28 3.62
CA ARG A 271 -5.06 -20.22 4.62
C ARG A 271 -4.34 -19.08 3.95
N TYR A 272 -4.75 -17.87 4.26
CA TYR A 272 -4.12 -16.70 3.70
C TYR A 272 -4.19 -15.54 4.68
N GLN A 273 -3.18 -14.69 4.61
CA GLN A 273 -3.08 -13.46 5.37
C GLN A 273 -2.71 -12.33 4.43
N GLN A 274 -3.19 -11.13 4.73
CA GLN A 274 -2.79 -9.92 4.04
C GLN A 274 -2.27 -8.90 5.07
N PRO A 275 -1.00 -8.44 4.92
CA PRO A 275 -0.04 -8.82 3.88
C PRO A 275 0.44 -10.29 3.98
N VAL A 276 1.07 -10.82 2.92
CA VAL A 276 1.45 -12.26 2.80
C VAL A 276 2.24 -12.77 4.02
N PHE A 277 3.05 -11.91 4.64
CA PHE A 277 3.87 -12.23 5.80
C PHE A 277 3.39 -11.62 7.13
N GLY A 278 2.22 -10.98 7.14
CA GLY A 278 1.54 -10.51 8.35
C GLY A 278 2.47 -9.71 9.25
N GLU A 279 2.76 -10.24 10.44
CA GLU A 279 3.65 -9.64 11.45
C GLU A 279 5.01 -9.15 10.94
N LEU A 280 5.60 -9.76 9.90
CA LEU A 280 6.91 -9.32 9.38
C LEU A 280 6.81 -8.11 8.46
N ASP A 281 5.63 -7.80 7.93
CA ASP A 281 5.37 -6.70 7.01
C ASP A 281 3.90 -6.24 7.17
N PRO A 282 3.50 -5.74 8.35
CA PRO A 282 2.10 -5.45 8.64
C PRO A 282 1.65 -4.14 7.98
N HIS A 283 0.33 -3.94 7.94
CA HIS A 283 -0.23 -2.60 7.73
C HIS A 283 -0.03 -1.76 8.98
N HIS A 284 0.13 -0.44 8.82
CA HIS A 284 0.48 0.46 9.91
C HIS A 284 -0.34 1.75 9.86
N PHE A 285 -0.80 2.22 11.01
CA PHE A 285 -1.39 3.55 11.19
C PHE A 285 -1.12 4.08 12.60
N THR A 286 -1.31 5.38 12.79
CA THR A 286 -1.23 6.05 14.10
C THR A 286 -2.61 6.52 14.55
N VAL A 287 -2.81 6.63 15.86
CA VAL A 287 -4.04 7.16 16.44
C VAL A 287 -3.82 8.60 16.89
N SER A 288 -4.66 9.52 16.44
CA SER A 288 -4.68 10.93 16.89
C SER A 288 -5.86 11.21 17.81
N MET A 289 -5.88 12.39 18.45
CA MET A 289 -7.10 12.85 19.10
C MET A 289 -8.25 12.83 18.11
N SER A 290 -9.42 12.32 18.52
CA SER A 290 -10.64 12.76 17.86
C SER A 290 -10.71 14.27 18.08
N ILE A 291 -10.55 15.06 17.03
CA ILE A 291 -10.84 16.49 17.12
C ILE A 291 -12.34 16.57 17.32
N LEU A 292 -12.78 16.73 18.56
CA LEU A 292 -14.15 17.08 18.85
C LEU A 292 -14.23 18.59 18.66
N ARG A 293 -14.39 19.01 17.40
CA ARG A 293 -14.50 20.43 17.00
C ARG A 293 -15.47 21.11 17.97
N GLY A 294 -15.01 22.15 18.65
CA GLY A 294 -15.79 22.88 19.65
C GLY A 294 -15.65 22.45 21.11
N ASP A 295 -15.03 21.31 21.43
CA ASP A 295 -14.73 20.86 22.81
C ASP A 295 -13.43 21.52 23.30
N VAL A 296 -13.53 22.82 23.56
CA VAL A 296 -12.43 23.72 23.91
C VAL A 296 -11.80 23.33 25.24
N ASN A 297 -12.61 22.88 26.21
CA ASN A 297 -12.15 22.52 27.55
C ASN A 297 -11.67 21.04 27.65
N ASN A 298 -11.88 20.25 26.59
CA ASN A 298 -11.49 18.85 26.45
C ASN A 298 -12.15 17.92 27.48
N ASP A 299 -13.42 18.15 27.80
CA ASP A 299 -14.23 17.30 28.69
C ASP A 299 -15.04 16.22 27.94
N GLY A 300 -14.98 16.22 26.60
CA GLY A 300 -15.64 15.25 25.73
C GLY A 300 -17.06 15.63 25.32
N VAL A 301 -17.55 16.82 25.69
CA VAL A 301 -18.88 17.33 25.34
C VAL A 301 -18.73 18.73 24.76
N VAL A 302 -19.38 19.03 23.63
CA VAL A 302 -19.45 20.40 23.11
C VAL A 302 -20.66 21.11 23.70
N ASP A 303 -20.44 21.99 24.67
CA ASP A 303 -21.49 22.76 25.33
C ASP A 303 -21.10 24.24 25.62
N ILE A 304 -21.92 24.93 26.42
CA ILE A 304 -21.72 26.36 26.71
C ILE A 304 -20.43 26.63 27.51
N SER A 305 -19.90 25.63 28.22
CA SER A 305 -18.65 25.75 28.96
C SER A 305 -17.46 25.90 28.03
N ASP A 306 -17.51 25.31 26.83
CA ASP A 306 -16.48 25.49 25.79
C ASP A 306 -16.47 26.90 25.22
N ALA A 307 -17.65 27.44 24.91
CA ALA A 307 -17.76 28.82 24.45
C ALA A 307 -17.23 29.80 25.51
N THR A 308 -17.49 29.50 26.79
CA THR A 308 -16.95 30.29 27.91
C THR A 308 -15.43 30.18 27.98
N ALA A 309 -14.88 28.97 27.95
CA ALA A 309 -13.44 28.72 27.97
C ALA A 309 -12.71 29.39 26.79
N LEU A 310 -13.31 29.35 25.60
CA LEU A 310 -12.78 29.95 24.38
C LEU A 310 -12.76 31.48 24.47
N ILE A 311 -13.85 32.09 24.92
CA ILE A 311 -13.92 33.54 25.11
C ILE A 311 -12.92 33.99 26.17
N ASP A 312 -12.82 33.27 27.29
CA ASP A 312 -11.87 33.58 28.35
C ASP A 312 -10.42 33.50 27.85
N PHE A 313 -10.09 32.47 27.05
CA PHE A 313 -8.80 32.38 26.35
C PHE A 313 -8.56 33.58 25.43
N LEU A 314 -9.51 33.94 24.57
CA LEU A 314 -9.36 35.06 23.63
C LEU A 314 -9.19 36.41 24.32
N LEU A 315 -9.79 36.59 25.51
CA LEU A 315 -9.69 37.83 26.29
C LEU A 315 -8.43 37.89 27.16
N SER A 316 -8.01 36.76 27.73
CA SER A 316 -6.90 36.70 28.70
C SER A 316 -5.55 36.33 28.08
N GLY A 317 -5.57 35.58 26.96
CA GLY A 317 -4.42 34.93 26.36
C GLY A 317 -3.93 33.69 27.13
N ASP A 318 -4.62 33.26 28.19
CA ASP A 318 -4.25 32.07 28.97
C ASP A 318 -4.80 30.81 28.33
N ALA A 319 -3.90 29.99 27.76
CA ALA A 319 -4.24 28.72 27.12
C ALA A 319 -4.30 27.53 28.11
N THR A 320 -4.21 27.78 29.42
CA THR A 320 -4.25 26.70 30.42
C THR A 320 -5.59 25.97 30.37
N GLY A 321 -5.54 24.67 30.05
CA GLY A 321 -6.74 23.83 29.95
C GLY A 321 -7.52 23.98 28.64
N ILE A 322 -6.98 24.71 27.66
CA ILE A 322 -7.58 24.89 26.34
C ILE A 322 -6.97 23.89 25.37
N ASN A 323 -7.81 23.10 24.71
CA ASN A 323 -7.39 22.31 23.57
C ASN A 323 -7.44 23.17 22.30
N MET A 324 -6.27 23.63 21.85
CA MET A 324 -6.14 24.53 20.70
C MET A 324 -6.57 23.89 19.37
N GLU A 325 -6.51 22.57 19.24
CA GLU A 325 -7.01 21.87 18.04
C GLU A 325 -8.54 21.83 18.01
N ASN A 326 -9.20 21.54 19.15
CA ASN A 326 -10.66 21.56 19.25
C ASN A 326 -11.21 22.99 19.18
N ALA A 327 -10.47 23.96 19.73
CA ALA A 327 -10.83 25.37 19.76
C ALA A 327 -10.73 26.04 18.39
N ASN A 328 -9.93 25.50 17.46
CA ASN A 328 -9.85 25.95 16.07
C ASN A 328 -11.07 25.43 15.28
N CYS A 329 -12.22 26.03 15.56
CA CYS A 329 -13.49 25.69 15.01
C CYS A 329 -13.62 26.03 13.52
N ASP A 330 -12.89 26.96 12.90
CA ASP A 330 -12.96 27.15 11.44
C ASP A 330 -11.91 26.33 10.66
N GLN A 331 -10.97 25.70 11.36
CA GLN A 331 -9.83 24.97 10.80
C GLN A 331 -8.93 25.85 9.91
N GLN A 332 -8.94 27.17 10.10
CA GLN A 332 -8.17 28.14 9.34
C GLN A 332 -7.10 28.80 10.22
N GLY A 333 -5.94 28.15 10.32
CA GLY A 333 -4.80 28.75 11.03
C GLY A 333 -4.89 28.57 12.54
N GLY A 334 -4.94 29.67 13.31
CA GLY A 334 -4.89 29.65 14.78
C GLY A 334 -6.18 30.18 15.41
N VAL A 335 -6.38 29.88 16.70
CA VAL A 335 -7.63 30.18 17.41
C VAL A 335 -7.89 31.69 17.54
N ASP A 336 -8.99 32.18 16.96
CA ASP A 336 -9.44 33.57 17.03
C ASP A 336 -10.97 33.75 17.24
N ILE A 337 -11.49 34.96 17.04
CA ILE A 337 -12.90 35.28 17.28
C ILE A 337 -13.86 34.63 16.27
N SER A 338 -13.39 34.25 15.07
CA SER A 338 -14.17 33.46 14.11
C SER A 338 -14.57 32.12 14.72
N ASP A 339 -13.64 31.48 15.45
CA ASP A 339 -13.88 30.20 16.11
C ASP A 339 -14.96 30.30 17.18
N ALA A 340 -14.90 31.36 18.00
CA ALA A 340 -15.91 31.61 19.01
C ALA A 340 -17.30 31.84 18.40
N THR A 341 -17.34 32.53 17.26
CA THR A 341 -18.59 32.77 16.53
C THR A 341 -19.18 31.45 16.00
N LEU A 342 -18.34 30.60 15.38
CA LEU A 342 -18.77 29.30 14.87
C LEU A 342 -19.21 28.34 15.97
N LEU A 343 -18.51 28.32 17.10
CA LEU A 343 -18.88 27.49 18.25
C LEU A 343 -20.24 27.92 18.81
N ILE A 344 -20.48 29.23 18.97
CA ILE A 344 -21.78 29.74 19.42
C ILE A 344 -22.88 29.38 18.41
N ASP A 345 -22.63 29.54 17.11
CA ASP A 345 -23.59 29.19 16.07
C ASP A 345 -23.92 27.68 16.07
N TYR A 346 -22.92 26.83 16.27
CA TYR A 346 -23.11 25.39 16.46
C TYR A 346 -23.98 25.08 17.68
N LEU A 347 -23.69 25.70 18.84
CA LEU A 347 -24.48 25.49 20.07
C LEU A 347 -25.94 25.93 19.92
N LEU A 348 -26.21 26.93 19.08
CA LEU A 348 -27.56 27.44 18.82
C LEU A 348 -28.31 26.64 17.74
N SER A 349 -27.60 26.14 16.73
CA SER A 349 -28.22 25.52 15.53
C SER A 349 -28.12 23.99 15.49
N GLY A 350 -27.18 23.40 16.23
CA GLY A 350 -26.86 21.97 16.20
C GLY A 350 -26.04 21.51 15.00
N SER A 351 -25.50 22.44 14.19
CA SER A 351 -24.69 22.12 13.00
C SER A 351 -23.62 23.17 12.73
N TRP A 352 -22.47 22.74 12.22
CA TRP A 352 -21.42 23.64 11.74
C TRP A 352 -21.80 24.19 10.36
N ASN A 353 -21.85 25.52 10.22
CA ASN A 353 -22.10 26.20 8.94
C ASN A 353 -20.84 26.40 8.12
#